data_AF-A0A527GBR7-F1
#
_entry.id   AF-A0A527GBR7-F1
#
_cell.length_a   1.000
_cell.length_b   1.000
_cell.length_c   1.000
_cell.angle_alpha   90.00
_cell.angle_beta   90.00
_cell.angle_gamma   90.00
#
_symmetry.space_group_name_H-M   'P 1'
#
loop_
_entity.id
_entity.type
_entity.pdbx_description
1 polymer ?
#
loop_
_entity_poly.entity_id
_entity_poly.type
_entity_poly.pdbx_seq_one_letter_code
_entity_poly.pdbx_strand_id
1 'polypeptide(L)'
;AGIPTIVYGIFAVVTLGPFLRDLSAALTGGSPFIQGQSIFTAGLVMGVMLIPVVSSLSDDIITAVPRAMRDGSLGLGATRSETIKRVILPAALPGIVGAILLTASRAIGETMIVVLAAGVAANLTINPFEAMTTITVKIVNQLTGDLEFNSPQTLVAFALGLTLFALTLVMNIVALYIVRKYREQYE
;
A
#
# COMPACT_ATOMS: atom_id res chain seq x y z
N ALA A 1 4.66 -19.53 -1.62
CA ALA A 1 5.24 -18.92 -0.42
C ALA A 1 5.68 -17.51 -0.77
N GLY A 2 4.96 -16.50 -0.28
CA GLY A 2 5.25 -15.11 -0.59
C GLY A 2 6.57 -14.67 0.05
N ILE A 3 7.42 -14.01 -0.72
CA ILE A 3 8.69 -13.44 -0.25
C ILE A 3 8.41 -12.58 0.99
N PRO A 4 9.12 -12.79 2.12
CA PRO A 4 8.92 -11.97 3.32
C PRO A 4 9.12 -10.48 3.05
N THR A 5 8.33 -9.63 3.69
CA THR A 5 8.35 -8.17 3.48
C THR A 5 9.69 -7.53 3.82
N ILE A 6 10.44 -8.13 4.76
CA ILE A 6 11.82 -7.73 5.08
C ILE A 6 12.76 -7.89 3.88
N VAL A 7 12.57 -8.90 3.03
CA VAL A 7 13.41 -9.12 1.84
C VAL A 7 13.19 -8.00 0.83
N TYR A 8 11.95 -7.57 0.65
CA TYR A 8 11.63 -6.39 -0.15
C TYR A 8 12.25 -5.11 0.43
N GLY A 9 12.21 -4.93 1.75
CA GLY A 9 12.86 -3.79 2.42
C GLY A 9 14.38 -3.79 2.24
N ILE A 10 15.04 -4.94 2.36
CA ILE A 10 16.48 -5.06 2.10
C ILE A 10 16.80 -4.80 0.63
N PHE A 11 16.00 -5.34 -0.31
CA PHE A 11 16.13 -5.05 -1.74
C PHE A 11 16.01 -3.55 -2.03
N ALA A 12 15.08 -2.86 -1.36
CA ALA A 12 14.90 -1.42 -1.48
C ALA A 12 16.18 -0.67 -1.10
N VAL A 13 16.82 -1.02 0.02
CA VAL A 13 18.00 -0.29 0.52
C VAL A 13 19.27 -0.66 -0.23
N VAL A 14 19.45 -1.92 -0.59
CA VAL A 14 20.70 -2.42 -1.17
C VAL A 14 20.73 -2.24 -2.69
N THR A 15 19.60 -2.35 -3.37
CA THR A 15 19.54 -2.35 -4.84
C THR A 15 18.81 -1.12 -5.37
N LEU A 16 17.52 -0.97 -5.06
CA LEU A 16 16.69 0.04 -5.73
C LEU A 16 17.04 1.47 -5.30
N GLY A 17 17.29 1.70 -4.02
CA GLY A 17 17.63 3.02 -3.48
C GLY A 17 18.91 3.60 -4.08
N PRO A 18 20.04 2.88 -4.02
CA PRO A 18 21.27 3.30 -4.69
C PRO A 18 21.08 3.48 -6.20
N PHE A 19 20.35 2.57 -6.86
CA PHE A 19 20.03 2.71 -8.28
C PHE A 19 19.27 4.00 -8.60
N LEU A 20 18.23 4.34 -7.83
CA LEU A 20 17.44 5.56 -8.02
C LEU A 20 18.26 6.82 -7.70
N ARG A 21 19.09 6.78 -6.67
CA ARG A 21 20.01 7.87 -6.33
C ARG A 21 21.00 8.11 -7.46
N ASP A 22 21.66 7.07 -7.94
CA ASP A 22 22.70 7.17 -8.96
C ASP A 22 22.10 7.56 -10.32
N LEU A 23 20.90 7.05 -10.65
CA LEU A 23 20.11 7.52 -11.79
C LEU A 23 19.76 9.00 -11.66
N SER A 24 19.32 9.44 -10.47
CA SER A 24 19.02 10.85 -10.24
C SER A 24 20.26 11.73 -10.42
N ALA A 25 21.42 11.31 -9.90
CA ALA A 25 22.68 12.03 -10.07
C ALA A 25 23.11 12.10 -11.55
N ALA A 26 22.94 11.02 -12.32
CA ALA A 26 23.26 11.01 -13.74
C ALA A 26 22.40 12.00 -14.55
N LEU A 27 21.12 12.16 -14.18
CA LEU A 27 20.19 13.07 -14.85
C LEU A 27 20.46 14.55 -14.52
N THR A 28 20.90 14.88 -13.31
CA THR A 28 21.18 16.26 -12.86
C THR A 28 22.66 16.64 -12.87
N GLY A 29 23.51 15.90 -13.59
CA GLY A 29 24.92 16.28 -13.78
C GLY A 29 25.80 16.13 -12.53
N GLY A 30 25.47 15.17 -11.65
CA GLY A 30 26.28 14.79 -10.49
C GLY A 30 25.64 15.09 -9.13
N SER A 31 24.55 15.86 -9.07
CA SER A 31 23.82 16.12 -7.82
C SER A 31 22.56 15.24 -7.73
N PRO A 32 22.52 14.19 -6.89
CA PRO A 32 21.31 13.39 -6.71
C PRO A 32 20.23 14.20 -6.01
N PHE A 33 19.03 14.25 -6.59
CA PHE A 33 17.84 14.82 -5.94
C PHE A 33 17.03 13.76 -5.17
N ILE A 34 17.26 12.46 -5.45
CA ILE A 34 16.64 11.34 -4.74
C ILE A 34 17.64 10.76 -3.75
N GLN A 35 17.27 10.69 -2.48
CA GLN A 35 18.05 9.96 -1.49
C GLN A 35 17.83 8.45 -1.63
N GLY A 36 18.89 7.67 -1.41
CA GLY A 36 18.81 6.21 -1.49
C GLY A 36 17.78 5.62 -0.53
N GLN A 37 17.66 6.22 0.66
CA GLN A 37 16.51 6.03 1.55
C GLN A 37 15.54 7.19 1.36
N SER A 38 14.36 6.92 0.82
CA SER A 38 13.32 7.92 0.58
C SER A 38 11.95 7.28 0.54
N ILE A 39 10.91 8.08 0.79
CA ILE A 39 9.51 7.63 0.71
C ILE A 39 9.18 7.14 -0.70
N PHE A 40 9.76 7.79 -1.72
CA PHE A 40 9.60 7.38 -3.11
C PHE A 40 10.13 5.97 -3.36
N THR A 41 11.34 5.65 -2.90
CA THR A 41 11.90 4.29 -3.02
C THR A 41 11.04 3.26 -2.29
N ALA A 42 10.60 3.58 -1.07
CA ALA A 42 9.72 2.70 -0.28
C ALA A 42 8.38 2.46 -0.99
N GLY A 43 7.76 3.51 -1.52
CA GLY A 43 6.49 3.45 -2.24
C GLY A 43 6.59 2.65 -3.54
N LEU A 44 7.70 2.73 -4.27
CA LEU A 44 7.92 1.98 -5.50
C LEU A 44 7.99 0.47 -5.21
N VAL A 45 8.80 0.07 -4.23
CA VAL A 45 8.92 -1.34 -3.82
C VAL A 45 7.59 -1.88 -3.30
N MET A 46 6.90 -1.09 -2.47
CA MET A 46 5.58 -1.45 -1.96
C MET A 46 4.57 -1.61 -3.11
N GLY A 47 4.56 -0.70 -4.08
CA GLY A 47 3.71 -0.80 -5.27
C GLY A 47 3.93 -2.11 -6.02
N VAL A 48 5.19 -2.45 -6.32
CA VAL A 48 5.53 -3.71 -7.00
C VAL A 48 5.09 -4.94 -6.20
N MET A 49 5.22 -4.91 -4.87
CA MET A 49 4.79 -5.99 -3.99
C MET A 49 3.25 -6.16 -3.98
N LEU A 50 2.48 -5.08 -4.06
CA LEU A 50 1.02 -5.13 -3.97
C LEU A 50 0.36 -5.54 -5.30
N ILE A 51 1.01 -5.35 -6.45
CA ILE A 51 0.50 -5.76 -7.78
C ILE A 51 -0.01 -7.22 -7.79
N PRO A 52 0.77 -8.24 -7.40
CA PRO A 52 0.29 -9.62 -7.46
C PRO A 52 -0.89 -9.88 -6.52
N VAL A 53 -0.96 -9.18 -5.37
CA VAL A 53 -2.07 -9.30 -4.42
C VAL A 53 -3.36 -8.74 -4.98
N VAL A 54 -3.31 -7.51 -5.54
CA VAL A 54 -4.48 -6.90 -6.18
C VAL A 54 -4.90 -7.71 -7.40
N SER A 55 -3.94 -8.19 -8.19
CA SER A 55 -4.21 -8.97 -9.40
C SER A 55 -4.88 -10.30 -9.07
N SER A 56 -4.40 -11.05 -8.07
CA SER A 56 -5.00 -12.34 -7.73
C SER A 56 -6.41 -12.18 -7.17
N LEU A 57 -6.61 -11.22 -6.26
CA LEU A 57 -7.93 -10.95 -5.69
C LEU A 57 -8.92 -10.48 -6.75
N SER A 58 -8.47 -9.65 -7.69
CA SER A 58 -9.32 -9.20 -8.80
C SER A 58 -9.69 -10.36 -9.73
N ASP A 59 -8.77 -11.29 -10.00
CA ASP A 59 -9.03 -12.47 -10.84
C ASP A 59 -10.05 -13.42 -10.19
N ASP A 60 -9.94 -13.65 -8.88
CA ASP A 60 -10.91 -14.42 -8.10
C ASP A 60 -12.32 -13.81 -8.20
N ILE A 61 -12.42 -12.49 -8.07
CA ILE A 61 -13.70 -11.76 -8.16
C ILE A 61 -14.29 -11.81 -9.56
N ILE A 62 -13.47 -11.62 -10.60
CA ILE A 62 -13.91 -11.72 -12.00
C ILE A 62 -14.39 -13.14 -12.31
N THR A 63 -13.70 -14.16 -11.79
CA THR A 63 -14.04 -15.57 -11.99
C THR A 63 -15.28 -16.00 -11.21
N ALA A 64 -15.56 -15.36 -10.08
CA ALA A 64 -16.79 -15.57 -9.31
C ALA A 64 -18.08 -15.11 -10.04
N VAL A 65 -17.96 -14.28 -11.09
CA VAL A 65 -19.11 -13.86 -11.92
C VAL A 65 -19.75 -15.09 -12.60
N PRO A 66 -21.04 -15.38 -12.35
CA PRO A 66 -21.72 -16.56 -12.86
C PRO A 66 -21.58 -16.76 -14.38
N ARG A 67 -21.28 -17.99 -14.81
CA ARG A 67 -21.18 -18.34 -16.24
C ARG A 67 -22.45 -18.04 -17.01
N ALA A 68 -23.62 -18.18 -16.39
CA ALA A 68 -24.91 -17.85 -16.99
C ALA A 68 -24.98 -16.40 -17.52
N MET A 69 -24.36 -15.43 -16.84
CA MET A 69 -24.32 -14.04 -17.33
C MET A 69 -23.41 -13.89 -18.55
N ARG A 70 -22.33 -14.67 -18.60
CA ARG A 70 -21.38 -14.68 -19.73
C ARG A 70 -22.04 -15.31 -20.95
N ASP A 71 -22.64 -16.47 -20.77
CA ASP A 71 -23.30 -17.24 -21.83
C ASP A 71 -24.56 -16.52 -22.33
N GLY A 72 -25.31 -15.86 -21.45
CA GLY A 72 -26.45 -15.02 -21.81
C GLY A 72 -26.04 -13.83 -22.69
N SER A 73 -24.93 -13.16 -22.36
CA SER A 73 -24.39 -12.07 -23.18
C SER A 73 -23.95 -12.55 -24.57
N LEU A 74 -23.22 -13.67 -24.64
CA LEU A 74 -22.80 -14.26 -25.91
C LEU A 74 -24.00 -14.77 -26.74
N GLY A 75 -25.02 -15.32 -26.08
CA GLY A 75 -26.27 -15.76 -26.71
C GLY A 75 -27.10 -14.63 -27.33
N LEU A 76 -26.92 -13.40 -26.86
CA LEU A 76 -27.50 -12.19 -27.47
C LEU A 76 -26.67 -11.65 -28.65
N GLY A 77 -25.63 -12.37 -29.09
CA GLY A 77 -24.75 -11.96 -30.19
C GLY A 77 -23.65 -10.97 -29.79
N ALA A 78 -23.43 -10.74 -28.49
CA ALA A 78 -22.35 -9.88 -28.04
C ALA A 78 -20.98 -10.51 -28.31
N THR A 79 -20.00 -9.68 -28.63
CA THR A 79 -18.61 -10.14 -28.75
C THR A 79 -17.99 -10.38 -27.37
N ARG A 80 -16.93 -11.20 -27.29
CA ARG A 80 -16.19 -11.41 -26.03
C ARG A 80 -15.75 -10.11 -25.38
N SER A 81 -15.32 -9.12 -26.16
CA SER A 81 -14.94 -7.80 -25.62
C SER A 81 -16.13 -7.04 -25.04
N GLU A 82 -17.32 -7.16 -25.62
CA GLU A 82 -18.53 -6.52 -25.09
C GLU A 82 -19.02 -7.21 -23.83
N THR A 83 -19.02 -8.55 -23.79
CA THR A 83 -19.35 -9.32 -22.58
C THR A 83 -18.44 -8.94 -21.42
N ILE A 84 -17.12 -8.83 -21.66
CA ILE A 84 -16.18 -8.40 -20.61
C ILE A 84 -16.51 -6.99 -20.15
N LYS A 85 -16.59 -6.00 -21.06
CA LYS A 85 -16.72 -4.59 -20.68
C LYS A 85 -18.09 -4.20 -20.14
N ARG A 86 -19.17 -4.81 -20.64
CA ARG A 86 -20.56 -4.41 -20.34
C ARG A 86 -21.25 -5.31 -19.33
N VAL A 87 -20.75 -6.52 -19.09
CA VAL A 87 -21.40 -7.49 -18.19
C VAL A 87 -20.47 -7.92 -17.06
N ILE A 88 -19.29 -8.45 -17.39
CA ILE A 88 -18.40 -9.02 -16.37
C ILE A 88 -17.75 -7.93 -15.52
N LEU A 89 -17.14 -6.90 -16.16
CA LEU A 89 -16.43 -5.85 -15.45
C LEU A 89 -17.36 -5.08 -14.50
N PRO A 90 -18.55 -4.60 -14.94
CA PRO A 90 -19.48 -3.91 -14.05
C PRO A 90 -19.96 -4.77 -12.88
N ALA A 91 -20.25 -6.05 -13.12
CA ALA A 91 -20.65 -6.98 -12.05
C ALA A 91 -19.52 -7.27 -11.05
N ALA A 92 -18.27 -7.26 -11.51
CA ALA A 92 -17.08 -7.47 -10.67
C ALA A 92 -16.58 -6.20 -9.97
N LEU A 93 -16.98 -4.99 -10.43
CA LEU A 93 -16.48 -3.70 -9.93
C LEU A 93 -16.57 -3.56 -8.41
N PRO A 94 -17.70 -3.85 -7.72
CA PRO A 94 -17.77 -3.71 -6.26
C PRO A 94 -16.74 -4.58 -5.53
N GLY A 95 -16.49 -5.79 -6.05
CA GLY A 95 -15.47 -6.68 -5.51
C GLY A 95 -14.05 -6.18 -5.78
N ILE A 96 -13.74 -5.75 -7.01
CA ILE A 96 -12.42 -5.22 -7.37
C ILE A 96 -12.07 -3.99 -6.51
N VAL A 97 -13.04 -3.08 -6.32
CA VAL A 97 -12.88 -1.92 -5.43
C VAL A 97 -12.62 -2.37 -3.99
N GLY A 98 -13.35 -3.38 -3.50
CA GLY A 98 -13.09 -3.99 -2.20
C GLY A 98 -11.69 -4.59 -2.05
N ALA A 99 -11.19 -5.29 -3.09
CA ALA A 99 -9.85 -5.86 -3.11
C ALA A 99 -8.75 -4.79 -3.09
N ILE A 100 -8.93 -3.70 -3.83
CA ILE A 100 -8.01 -2.55 -3.82
C ILE A 100 -7.98 -1.92 -2.43
N LEU A 101 -9.15 -1.66 -1.84
CA LEU A 101 -9.25 -1.06 -0.50
C LEU A 101 -8.62 -1.95 0.58
N LEU A 102 -8.86 -3.26 0.54
CA LEU A 102 -8.23 -4.22 1.44
C LEU A 102 -6.70 -4.20 1.32
N THR A 103 -6.20 -4.14 0.08
CA THR A 103 -4.77 -4.12 -0.19
C THR A 103 -4.13 -2.80 0.24
N ALA A 104 -4.83 -1.67 0.09
CA ALA A 104 -4.41 -0.38 0.59
C ALA A 104 -4.34 -0.35 2.13
N SER A 105 -5.34 -0.90 2.82
CA SER A 105 -5.32 -1.06 4.29
C SER A 105 -4.12 -1.90 4.74
N ARG A 106 -3.80 -2.98 4.01
CA ARG A 106 -2.61 -3.78 4.29
C ARG A 106 -1.33 -2.97 4.11
N ALA A 107 -1.21 -2.20 3.03
CA ALA A 107 -0.05 -1.37 2.73
C ALA A 107 0.27 -0.37 3.85
N ILE A 108 -0.77 0.23 4.45
CA ILE A 108 -0.63 1.14 5.60
C ILE A 108 -0.07 0.41 6.83
N GLY A 109 -0.48 -0.85 7.02
CA GLY A 109 0.01 -1.71 8.10
C GLY A 109 1.37 -2.36 7.83
N GLU A 110 1.91 -2.28 6.60
CA GLU A 110 3.23 -2.80 6.27
C GLU A 110 4.32 -1.88 6.81
N THR A 111 4.99 -2.33 7.87
CA THR A 111 6.01 -1.53 8.56
C THR A 111 7.41 -1.79 8.04
N MET A 112 7.73 -3.03 7.65
CA MET A 112 9.13 -3.44 7.45
C MET A 112 9.80 -2.82 6.22
N ILE A 113 9.06 -2.71 5.11
CA ILE A 113 9.57 -2.03 3.91
C ILE A 113 9.86 -0.57 4.25
N VAL A 114 8.94 0.09 4.95
CA VAL A 114 9.06 1.52 5.22
C VAL A 114 10.17 1.83 6.21
N VAL A 115 10.32 1.01 7.27
CA VAL A 115 11.42 1.11 8.26
C VAL A 115 12.77 1.08 7.55
N LEU A 116 12.95 0.14 6.62
CA LEU A 116 14.23 -0.05 5.94
C LEU A 116 14.42 0.97 4.81
N ALA A 117 13.43 1.16 3.95
CA ALA A 117 13.56 1.90 2.69
C ALA A 117 13.35 3.40 2.81
N ALA A 118 12.48 3.88 3.70
CA ALA A 118 12.25 5.33 3.90
C ALA A 118 13.26 5.94 4.89
N GLY A 119 13.91 5.10 5.70
CA GLY A 119 14.92 5.49 6.67
C GLY A 119 14.36 5.86 8.04
N VAL A 120 15.27 6.14 8.97
CA VAL A 120 14.97 6.48 10.38
C VAL A 120 15.40 7.94 10.69
N ALA A 121 15.65 8.74 9.65
CA ALA A 121 16.00 10.14 9.80
C ALA A 121 14.81 10.90 10.41
N ALA A 122 15.04 11.59 11.54
CA ALA A 122 14.02 12.32 12.28
C ALA A 122 13.60 13.63 11.58
N ASN A 123 13.33 13.57 10.28
CA ASN A 123 12.82 14.65 9.46
C ASN A 123 11.37 14.37 9.09
N LEU A 124 10.49 15.34 9.37
CA LEU A 124 9.14 15.38 8.85
C LEU A 124 9.13 16.34 7.67
N THR A 125 9.19 15.79 6.47
CA THR A 125 9.27 16.55 5.22
C THR A 125 8.15 16.11 4.28
N ILE A 126 7.54 17.02 3.54
CA ILE A 126 6.54 16.63 2.53
C ILE A 126 7.24 16.12 1.26
N ASN A 127 8.55 16.34 1.15
CA ASN A 127 9.33 15.94 -0.01
C ASN A 127 9.48 14.40 -0.08
N PRO A 128 8.90 13.72 -1.09
CA PRO A 128 8.95 12.25 -1.18
C PRO A 128 10.36 11.72 -1.54
N PHE A 129 11.27 12.60 -1.98
CA PHE A 129 12.63 12.23 -2.38
C PHE A 129 13.63 12.22 -1.21
N GLU A 130 13.18 12.63 -0.02
CA GLU A 130 13.98 12.66 1.21
C GLU A 130 13.61 11.50 2.13
N ALA A 131 14.52 11.18 3.05
CA ALA A 131 14.26 10.23 4.12
C ALA A 131 13.25 10.81 5.12
N MET A 132 12.29 9.99 5.55
CA MET A 132 11.28 10.33 6.55
C MET A 132 11.11 9.17 7.53
N THR A 133 10.97 9.51 8.82
CA THR A 133 10.56 8.54 9.84
C THR A 133 9.03 8.40 9.90
N THR A 134 8.52 7.17 9.91
CA THR A 134 7.09 6.92 10.14
C THR A 134 6.71 6.90 11.61
N ILE A 135 5.42 7.11 11.88
CA ILE A 135 4.83 7.00 13.21
C ILE A 135 5.16 5.64 13.86
N THR A 136 5.09 4.55 13.08
CA THR A 136 5.38 3.19 13.56
C THR A 136 6.84 3.00 13.99
N VAL A 137 7.80 3.47 13.19
CA VAL A 137 9.22 3.47 13.56
C VAL A 137 9.47 4.32 14.79
N LYS A 138 8.81 5.49 14.88
CA LYS A 138 8.96 6.40 16.02
C LYS A 138 8.46 5.76 17.33
N ILE A 139 7.33 5.05 17.28
CA ILE A 139 6.80 4.29 18.41
C ILE A 139 7.81 3.25 18.89
N VAL A 140 8.34 2.41 17.99
CA VAL A 140 9.34 1.39 18.34
C VAL A 140 10.57 2.05 18.96
N ASN A 141 11.15 3.06 18.33
CA ASN A 141 12.35 3.72 18.82
C ASN A 141 12.17 4.35 20.22
N GLN A 142 10.97 4.82 20.55
CA GLN A 142 10.67 5.39 21.87
C GLN A 142 10.38 4.33 22.93
N LEU A 143 9.81 3.18 22.56
CA LEU A 143 9.51 2.08 23.50
C LEU A 143 10.71 1.15 23.74
N THR A 144 11.64 1.06 22.79
CA THR A 144 12.86 0.23 22.93
C THR A 144 14.05 1.02 23.49
N GLY A 145 13.89 2.32 23.79
CA GLY A 145 14.93 3.10 24.46
C GLY A 145 15.04 2.72 25.94
N ASP A 146 16.25 2.79 26.50
CA ASP A 146 16.56 2.55 27.93
C ASP A 146 16.02 3.68 28.85
N LEU A 147 14.73 4.00 28.72
CA LEU A 147 14.09 5.12 29.40
C LEU A 147 13.09 4.64 30.44
N GLU A 148 12.99 5.37 31.55
CA GLU A 148 11.99 5.12 32.57
C GLU A 148 10.58 5.26 31.99
N PHE A 149 9.64 4.42 32.43
CA PHE A 149 8.24 4.41 31.97
C PHE A 149 7.52 5.76 32.15
N ASN A 150 7.97 6.59 33.10
CA ASN A 150 7.39 7.91 33.36
C ASN A 150 8.11 9.05 32.62
N SER A 151 8.98 8.73 31.66
CA SER A 151 9.63 9.74 30.82
C SER A 151 8.62 10.38 29.85
N PRO A 152 8.78 11.67 29.50
CA PRO A 152 7.97 12.33 28.48
C PRO A 152 7.97 11.59 27.13
N GLN A 153 9.03 10.84 26.80
CA GLN A 153 9.12 10.10 25.54
C GLN A 153 8.19 8.89 25.49
N THR A 154 8.01 8.17 26.60
CA THR A 154 7.08 7.02 26.68
C THR A 154 5.63 7.47 26.52
N LEU A 155 5.25 8.60 27.13
CA LEU A 155 3.92 9.20 26.96
C LEU A 155 3.65 9.60 25.50
N VAL A 156 4.67 10.13 24.79
CA VAL A 156 4.56 10.42 23.36
C VAL A 156 4.34 9.14 22.55
N ALA A 157 5.02 8.03 22.86
CA ALA A 157 4.80 6.76 22.17
C ALA A 157 3.36 6.24 22.32
N PHE A 158 2.78 6.35 23.52
CA PHE A 158 1.36 6.01 23.74
C PHE A 158 0.41 6.93 22.95
N ALA A 159 0.67 8.23 22.94
CA ALA A 159 -0.13 9.18 22.16
C ALA A 159 -0.05 8.90 20.65
N LEU A 160 1.14 8.58 20.13
CA LEU A 160 1.34 8.19 18.74
C LEU A 160 0.63 6.87 18.41
N GLY A 161 0.69 5.89 19.31
CA GLY A 161 -0.03 4.62 19.17
C GLY A 161 -1.55 4.80 19.11
N LEU A 162 -2.11 5.59 20.02
CA LEU A 162 -3.55 5.89 20.04
C LEU A 162 -3.98 6.67 18.79
N THR A 163 -3.15 7.61 18.34
CA THR A 163 -3.40 8.37 17.10
C THR A 163 -3.38 7.45 15.87
N LEU A 164 -2.40 6.56 15.77
CA LEU A 164 -2.30 5.60 14.67
C LEU A 164 -3.49 4.63 14.66
N PHE A 165 -3.90 4.17 15.85
CA PHE A 165 -5.10 3.33 16.01
C PHE A 165 -6.35 4.06 15.50
N ALA A 166 -6.58 5.30 15.94
CA ALA A 166 -7.72 6.09 15.51
C ALA A 166 -7.72 6.34 13.99
N LEU A 167 -6.57 6.69 13.41
CA LEU A 167 -6.42 6.88 11.96
C LEU A 167 -6.72 5.60 11.19
N THR A 168 -6.19 4.46 11.62
CA THR A 168 -6.40 3.16 10.98
C THR A 168 -7.87 2.74 11.07
N LEU A 169 -8.49 2.96 12.23
CA LEU A 169 -9.90 2.65 12.44
C LEU A 169 -10.80 3.51 11.52
N VAL A 170 -10.57 4.81 11.45
CA VAL A 170 -11.33 5.73 10.60
C VAL A 170 -11.19 5.34 9.13
N MET A 171 -9.97 5.06 8.66
CA MET A 171 -9.77 4.60 7.28
C MET A 171 -10.51 3.29 6.99
N ASN A 172 -10.45 2.31 7.90
CA ASN A 172 -11.16 1.05 7.71
C ASN A 172 -12.69 1.25 7.67
N ILE A 173 -13.24 2.11 8.53
CA ILE A 173 -14.67 2.45 8.51
C ILE A 173 -15.06 3.09 7.17
N VAL A 174 -14.27 4.04 6.67
CA VAL A 174 -14.51 4.69 5.37
C VAL A 174 -14.44 3.67 4.24
N ALA A 175 -13.43 2.79 4.24
CA ALA A 175 -13.30 1.73 3.24
C ALA A 175 -14.52 0.81 3.22
N LEU A 176 -14.98 0.36 4.40
CA LEU A 176 -16.19 -0.46 4.56
C LEU A 176 -17.45 0.26 4.06
N TYR A 177 -17.58 1.56 4.37
CA TYR A 177 -18.72 2.36 3.92
C TYR A 177 -18.76 2.48 2.39
N ILE A 178 -17.61 2.74 1.75
CA ILE A 178 -17.52 2.80 0.29
C ILE A 178 -17.95 1.48 -0.33
N VAL A 179 -17.42 0.34 0.14
CA VAL A 179 -17.75 -0.99 -0.39
C VAL A 179 -19.24 -1.29 -0.26
N ARG A 180 -19.86 -0.98 0.89
CA ARG A 180 -21.31 -1.19 1.08
C ARG A 180 -22.14 -0.41 0.08
N LYS A 181 -21.82 0.87 -0.13
CA LYS A 181 -22.54 1.72 -1.09
C LYS A 181 -22.49 1.19 -2.53
N TYR A 182 -21.37 0.61 -2.95
CA TYR A 182 -21.24 0.02 -4.29
C TYR A 182 -21.94 -1.33 -4.42
N ARG A 183 -22.18 -2.06 -3.32
CA ARG A 183 -22.91 -3.34 -3.33
C ARG A 183 -24.42 -3.12 -3.45
N GLU A 184 -24.96 -2.07 -2.81
CA GLU A 184 -26.40 -1.73 -2.85
C GLU A 184 -26.90 -1.31 -4.24
N GLN A 185 -26.03 -0.96 -5.19
CA GLN A 185 -26.44 -0.56 -6.55
C GLN A 185 -26.70 -1.74 -7.51
N TYR A 186 -26.47 -2.98 -7.08
CA TYR A 186 -26.61 -4.18 -7.91
C TYR A 186 -27.54 -5.26 -7.31
N GLU A 187 -28.24 -4.94 -6.21
CA GLU A 187 -29.44 -5.66 -5.77
C GLU A 187 -30.69 -4.98 -6.33
#